data_AF-A0A0D6E2S8-F1
#
_entry.id   AF-A0A0D6E2S8-F1
#
_cell.length_a   1.000
_cell.length_b   1.000
_cell.length_c   1.000
_cell.angle_alpha   90.00
_cell.angle_beta   90.00
_cell.angle_gamma   90.00
#
_symmetry.space_group_name_H-M   'P 1'
#
loop_
_entity.id
_entity.type
_entity.pdbx_description
1 polymer ?
#
loop_
_entity_poly.entity_id
_entity_poly.type
_entity_poly.pdbx_seq_one_letter_code
_entity_poly.pdbx_strand_id
1 'polypeptide(L)'
;MQNLKQILLGLPQYRWLSIFNYLLLTNLKKIPFTFIDLFSGIGSFHYSLKSLGGKCVLACDIDKNANSTYIFNYGVVPHKNIFDLQLEQIPNSDMC
;
A
#
# COMPACT_ATOMS: atom_id res chain seq x y z
N MET A 1 33.86 18.01 4.61
CA MET A 1 34.09 18.13 3.16
C MET A 1 32.79 17.81 2.44
N GLN A 2 32.10 18.81 1.89
CA GLN A 2 30.91 18.55 1.08
C GLN A 2 31.33 17.82 -0.20
N ASN A 3 30.57 16.78 -0.57
CA ASN A 3 30.82 15.95 -1.75
C ASN A 3 30.74 16.83 -3.01
N LEU A 4 31.67 16.69 -3.96
CA LEU A 4 31.70 17.41 -5.25
C LEU A 4 30.32 17.41 -5.96
N LYS A 5 29.54 16.33 -5.80
CA LYS A 5 28.16 16.24 -6.31
C LYS A 5 27.21 17.27 -5.69
N GLN A 6 27.31 17.55 -4.39
CA GLN A 6 26.45 18.53 -3.71
C GLN A 6 26.75 19.96 -4.16
N ILE A 7 28.03 20.27 -4.43
CA ILE A 7 28.45 21.59 -4.92
C ILE A 7 27.91 21.81 -6.34
N LEU A 8 28.04 20.81 -7.22
CA LEU A 8 27.53 20.87 -8.60
C LEU A 8 26.01 21.06 -8.64
N LEU A 9 25.24 20.35 -7.80
CA LEU A 9 23.78 20.47 -7.73
C LEU A 9 23.28 21.85 -7.23
N GLY A 10 24.16 22.64 -6.61
CA GLY A 10 23.88 24.01 -6.16
C GLY A 10 24.11 25.09 -7.22
N LEU A 11 24.78 24.76 -8.35
CA LEU A 11 25.04 25.73 -9.40
C LEU A 11 23.78 25.97 -10.25
N PRO A 12 23.51 27.22 -10.70
CA PRO A 12 22.26 27.57 -11.40
C PRO A 12 21.97 26.69 -12.63
N GLN A 13 23.00 26.31 -13.37
CA GLN A 13 22.90 25.47 -14.58
C GLN A 13 22.45 24.03 -14.30
N TYR A 14 22.59 23.53 -13.06
CA TYR A 14 22.14 22.19 -12.66
C TYR A 14 20.90 22.22 -11.76
N ARG A 15 20.32 23.41 -11.50
CA ARG A 15 19.10 23.56 -10.69
C ARG A 15 17.92 22.78 -11.27
N TRP A 16 17.84 22.65 -12.59
CA TRP A 16 16.83 21.84 -13.28
C TRP A 16 16.95 20.34 -12.96
N LEU A 17 18.17 19.80 -12.82
CA LEU A 17 18.38 18.41 -12.40
C LEU A 17 17.91 18.18 -10.96
N SER A 18 18.13 19.16 -10.07
CA SER A 18 17.65 19.10 -8.69
C SER A 18 16.12 19.13 -8.61
N ILE A 19 15.48 20.00 -9.40
CA ILE A 19 14.01 20.08 -9.51
C ILE A 19 13.45 18.79 -10.14
N PHE A 20 14.04 18.32 -11.23
CA PHE A 20 13.63 17.09 -11.90
C PHE A 20 13.76 15.87 -10.97
N ASN A 21 14.88 15.72 -10.27
CA ASN A 21 15.05 14.66 -9.28
C ASN A 21 14.05 14.78 -8.13
N TYR A 22 13.79 15.99 -7.64
CA TYR A 22 12.78 16.19 -6.60
C TYR A 22 11.38 15.76 -7.09
N LEU A 23 10.97 16.21 -8.28
CA LEU A 23 9.71 15.82 -8.92
C LEU A 23 9.61 14.31 -9.17
N LEU A 24 10.71 13.68 -9.60
CA LEU A 24 10.78 12.24 -9.82
C LEU A 24 10.63 11.49 -8.49
N LEU A 25 11.34 11.93 -7.45
CA LEU A 25 11.29 11.33 -6.11
C LEU A 25 9.92 11.52 -5.45
N THR A 26 9.27 12.67 -5.61
CA THR A 26 7.92 12.90 -5.09
C THR A 26 6.88 12.03 -5.79
N ASN A 27 7.03 11.78 -7.10
CA ASN A 27 6.12 10.91 -7.84
C ASN A 27 6.32 9.41 -7.51
N LEU A 28 7.48 9.03 -6.98
CA LEU A 28 7.78 7.64 -6.62
C LEU A 28 7.50 7.31 -5.15
N LYS A 29 7.39 8.32 -4.27
CA LYS A 29 7.27 8.10 -2.83
C LYS A 29 5.82 7.78 -2.44
N LYS A 30 5.47 6.49 -2.52
CA LYS A 30 4.25 5.96 -1.89
C LYS A 30 4.43 5.98 -0.37
N ILE A 31 3.47 6.57 0.34
CA ILE A 31 3.44 6.53 1.81
C ILE A 31 2.93 5.15 2.20
N PRO A 32 3.71 4.32 2.92
CA PRO A 32 3.22 3.02 3.36
C PRO A 32 2.10 3.22 4.38
N PHE A 33 1.04 2.43 4.25
CA PHE A 33 -0.08 2.38 5.18
C PHE A 33 -0.62 0.95 5.26
N THR A 34 -1.47 0.70 6.24
CA THR A 34 -2.12 -0.58 6.49
C THR A 34 -3.62 -0.46 6.33
N PHE A 35 -4.26 -1.49 5.81
CA PHE A 35 -5.71 -1.50 5.64
C PHE A 35 -6.32 -2.86 5.96
N ILE A 36 -7.58 -2.81 6.34
CA ILE A 36 -8.46 -3.98 6.44
C ILE A 36 -9.35 -3.99 5.19
N ASP A 37 -9.56 -5.16 4.60
CA ASP A 37 -10.39 -5.36 3.41
C ASP A 37 -11.66 -6.11 3.82
N LEU A 38 -12.68 -5.37 4.29
CA LEU A 38 -13.98 -5.95 4.64
C LEU A 38 -14.87 -6.08 3.40
N PHE A 39 -15.63 -7.17 3.34
CA PHE A 39 -16.42 -7.52 2.15
C PHE A 39 -15.52 -7.60 0.93
N SER A 40 -14.37 -8.27 1.11
CA SER A 40 -13.21 -8.18 0.21
C SER A 40 -13.49 -8.68 -1.20
N GLY A 41 -14.54 -9.49 -1.39
CA GLY A 41 -14.89 -10.09 -2.67
C GLY A 41 -13.67 -10.77 -3.30
N ILE A 42 -13.42 -10.46 -4.57
CA ILE A 42 -12.23 -10.93 -5.31
C ILE A 42 -11.00 -10.00 -5.16
N GLY A 43 -11.13 -8.91 -4.39
CA GLY A 43 -10.05 -8.01 -3.96
C GLY A 43 -9.76 -6.82 -4.87
N SER A 44 -10.79 -6.09 -5.32
CA SER A 44 -10.62 -4.83 -6.04
C SER A 44 -10.00 -3.73 -5.16
N PHE A 45 -10.40 -3.65 -3.89
CA PHE A 45 -9.79 -2.74 -2.91
C PHE A 45 -8.36 -3.15 -2.60
N HIS A 46 -8.10 -4.44 -2.36
CA HIS A 46 -6.73 -4.94 -2.21
C HIS A 46 -5.83 -4.49 -3.34
N TYR A 47 -6.23 -4.73 -4.60
CA TYR A 47 -5.46 -4.34 -5.78
C TYR A 47 -5.13 -2.86 -5.78
N SER A 48 -6.16 -2.03 -5.59
CA SER A 48 -6.07 -0.57 -5.65
C SER A 48 -5.17 -0.03 -4.53
N LEU A 49 -5.42 -0.42 -3.29
CA LEU A 49 -4.68 0.07 -2.12
C LEU A 49 -3.24 -0.45 -2.11
N LYS A 50 -2.99 -1.71 -2.51
CA LYS A 50 -1.64 -2.24 -2.69
C LYS A 50 -0.86 -1.45 -3.75
N SER A 51 -1.50 -1.06 -4.84
CA SER A 51 -0.87 -0.23 -5.87
C SER A 51 -0.45 1.15 -5.34
N LEU A 52 -1.13 1.67 -4.30
CA LEU A 52 -0.81 2.93 -3.63
C LEU A 52 0.21 2.79 -2.49
N GLY A 53 0.70 1.58 -2.21
CA GLY A 53 1.65 1.31 -1.13
C GLY A 53 1.03 0.77 0.15
N GLY A 54 -0.26 0.43 0.12
CA GLY A 54 -0.98 -0.18 1.22
C GLY A 54 -0.60 -1.64 1.45
N LYS A 55 -0.64 -2.07 2.70
CA LYS A 55 -0.51 -3.47 3.13
C LYS A 55 -1.82 -3.94 3.74
N CYS A 56 -2.45 -4.95 3.15
CA CYS A 56 -3.60 -5.63 3.75
C CYS A 56 -3.16 -6.37 5.01
N VAL A 57 -3.81 -6.10 6.15
CA VAL A 57 -3.54 -6.76 7.44
C VAL A 57 -4.66 -7.68 7.90
N LEU A 58 -5.86 -7.55 7.32
CA LEU A 58 -7.00 -8.45 7.52
C LEU A 58 -7.90 -8.37 6.28
N ALA A 59 -8.45 -9.49 5.83
CA ALA A 59 -9.48 -9.55 4.81
C ALA A 59 -10.66 -10.39 5.31
N CYS A 60 -11.89 -10.08 4.91
CA CYS A 60 -13.06 -10.85 5.30
C CYS A 60 -14.13 -10.84 4.20
N ASP A 61 -14.62 -12.03 3.82
CA ASP A 61 -15.79 -12.21 2.96
C ASP A 61 -16.50 -13.53 3.24
N ILE A 62 -17.83 -13.53 3.11
CA ILE A 62 -18.68 -14.69 3.34
C ILE A 62 -18.74 -15.65 2.16
N ASP A 63 -18.48 -15.15 0.95
CA ASP A 63 -18.54 -15.96 -0.26
C ASP A 63 -17.25 -16.77 -0.45
N LYS A 64 -17.42 -18.10 -0.50
CA LYS A 64 -16.29 -19.04 -0.62
C LYS A 64 -15.59 -18.96 -1.98
N ASN A 65 -16.32 -18.64 -3.05
CA ASN A 65 -15.77 -18.57 -4.40
C ASN A 65 -14.94 -17.29 -4.57
N ALA A 66 -15.43 -16.18 -4.03
CA ALA A 66 -14.71 -14.92 -3.92
C ALA A 66 -13.41 -15.12 -3.11
N ASN A 67 -13.49 -15.76 -1.94
CA ASN A 67 -12.32 -16.09 -1.12
C ASN A 67 -11.29 -16.95 -1.87
N SER A 68 -11.75 -17.95 -2.63
CA SER A 68 -10.84 -18.78 -3.44
C SER A 68 -10.08 -17.95 -4.48
N THR A 69 -10.77 -17.01 -5.12
CA THR A 69 -10.16 -16.07 -6.08
C THR A 69 -9.21 -15.09 -5.37
N TYR A 70 -9.61 -14.57 -4.20
CA TYR A 70 -8.79 -13.66 -3.39
C TYR A 70 -7.47 -14.33 -2.96
N ILE A 71 -7.55 -15.58 -2.48
CA ILE A 71 -6.37 -16.39 -2.10
C ILE A 71 -5.47 -16.60 -3.31
N PHE A 72 -6.04 -16.98 -4.46
CA PHE A 72 -5.27 -17.18 -5.69
C PHE A 72 -4.49 -15.92 -6.10
N ASN A 73 -5.11 -14.74 -6.00
CA ASN A 73 -4.51 -13.47 -6.41
C ASN A 73 -3.47 -12.92 -5.41
N TYR A 74 -3.70 -13.10 -4.10
CA TYR A 74 -2.96 -12.37 -3.07
C TYR A 74 -2.26 -13.24 -2.04
N GLY A 75 -2.54 -14.54 -1.98
CA GLY A 75 -2.00 -15.45 -0.96
C GLY A 75 -2.47 -15.14 0.47
N VAL A 76 -3.49 -14.30 0.62
CA VAL A 76 -4.11 -13.95 1.90
C VAL A 76 -5.40 -14.74 2.04
N VAL A 77 -5.63 -15.34 3.21
CA VAL A 77 -6.84 -16.09 3.53
C VAL A 77 -7.84 -15.15 4.20
N PRO A 78 -8.99 -14.85 3.57
CA PRO A 78 -10.00 -14.03 4.22
C PRO A 78 -10.71 -14.78 5.35
N HIS A 79 -11.08 -14.04 6.38
CA HIS A 79 -12.06 -14.50 7.36
C HIS A 79 -13.42 -14.70 6.71
N LYS A 80 -14.16 -15.70 7.17
CA LYS A 80 -15.41 -16.11 6.53
C LYS A 80 -16.61 -15.26 6.95
N ASN A 81 -16.62 -14.71 8.16
CA ASN A 81 -17.79 -14.00 8.65
C ASN A 81 -17.33 -12.91 9.60
N ILE A 82 -17.76 -11.68 9.32
CA ILE A 82 -17.40 -10.52 10.11
C ILE A 82 -17.96 -10.60 11.53
N PHE A 83 -19.10 -11.27 11.73
CA PHE A 83 -19.71 -11.45 13.05
C PHE A 83 -18.92 -12.44 13.93
N ASP A 84 -18.03 -13.23 13.34
CA ASP A 84 -17.18 -14.18 14.07
C ASP A 84 -15.82 -13.55 14.46
N LEU A 85 -15.54 -12.32 14.01
CA LEU A 85 -14.30 -11.61 14.36
C LEU A 85 -14.43 -10.96 15.75
N GLN A 86 -13.52 -11.33 16.64
CA GLN A 86 -13.34 -10.70 17.93
C GLN A 86 -12.46 -9.45 17.80
N LEU A 87 -12.66 -8.46 18.69
CA LEU A 87 -11.92 -7.19 18.65
C LEU A 87 -10.41 -7.41 18.74
N GLU A 88 -9.97 -8.41 19.50
CA GLU A 88 -8.56 -8.79 19.69
C GLU A 88 -7.93 -9.36 18.41
N GLN A 89 -8.74 -9.84 17.47
CA GLN A 89 -8.31 -10.37 16.18
C GLN A 89 -8.20 -9.28 15.11
N ILE A 90 -8.74 -8.08 15.37
CA ILE A 90 -8.70 -6.96 14.44
C ILE A 90 -7.38 -6.21 14.68
N PRO A 91 -6.40 -6.31 13.76
CA PRO A 91 -5.14 -5.61 13.90
C PRO A 91 -5.34 -4.10 13.77
N ASN A 92 -4.49 -3.31 14.44
CA ASN A 92 -4.44 -1.87 14.18
C ASN A 92 -4.16 -1.63 12.69
N SER A 93 -4.98 -0.77 12.08
CA SER A 93 -4.83 -0.35 10.69
C SER A 93 -5.06 1.15 10.55
N ASP A 94 -4.56 1.72 9.46
CA ASP A 94 -4.80 3.13 9.12
C ASP A 94 -6.18 3.33 8.47
N MET A 95 -6.69 2.29 7.81
CA MET A 95 -7.95 2.30 7.07
C MET A 95 -8.68 0.94 7.16
N CYS A 96 -9.98 0.94 6.85
CA CYS A 96 -10.84 -0.21 6.71
C CYS A 96 -11.72 -0.05 5.46
#